data_AF-M1A119-F1
#
_entry.id   AF-M1A119-F1
#
_cell.length_a   1.000
_cell.length_b   1.000
_cell.length_c   1.000
_cell.angle_alpha   90.00
_cell.angle_beta   90.00
_cell.angle_gamma   90.00
#
_symmetry.space_group_name_H-M   'P 1'
#
loop_
_entity.id
_entity.type
_entity.pdbx_description
1 polymer ?
#
loop_
_entity_poly.entity_id
_entity_poly.type
_entity_poly.pdbx_seq_one_letter_code
_entity_poly.pdbx_strand_id
1 'polypeptide(L)'
;MQVLSGDFLKSYKKDIINIHHGLLPSFKGSNPSKQAFDAGVKLIGATTHFVSEELDSGPIIEQLVERVSHRDNLRTFIQKSEDVEKRCLAKAIKSYCELRIFPYEANKTVVFRS
;
A
#
# COMPACT_ATOMS: atom_id res chain seq x y z
N MET A 1 9.61 -5.88 -9.25
CA MET A 1 9.75 -4.72 -8.34
C MET A 1 11.22 -4.38 -8.19
N GLN A 2 11.56 -3.10 -8.16
CA GLN A 2 12.93 -2.58 -7.95
C GLN A 2 12.88 -1.66 -6.72
N VAL A 3 13.94 -1.66 -5.91
CA VAL A 3 14.06 -0.76 -4.76
C VAL A 3 14.73 0.54 -5.21
N LEU A 4 14.15 1.69 -4.85
CA LEU A 4 14.74 2.99 -5.11
C LEU A 4 15.93 3.23 -4.18
N SER A 5 17.09 3.61 -4.72
CA SER A 5 18.26 3.90 -3.89
C SER A 5 18.11 5.21 -3.11
N GLY A 6 18.77 5.33 -1.96
CA GLY A 6 18.79 6.58 -1.19
C GLY A 6 19.31 7.77 -1.99
N ASP A 7 20.29 7.55 -2.87
CA ASP A 7 20.82 8.59 -3.76
C ASP A 7 19.79 9.07 -4.79
N PHE A 8 18.98 8.16 -5.32
CA PHE A 8 17.85 8.53 -6.17
C PHE A 8 16.83 9.38 -5.41
N LEU A 9 16.45 8.97 -4.20
CA LEU A 9 15.49 9.72 -3.36
C LEU A 9 16.00 11.14 -3.07
N LYS A 10 17.28 11.28 -2.70
CA LYS A 10 17.94 12.57 -2.44
C LYS A 10 18.01 13.48 -3.67
N SER A 11 18.19 12.90 -4.85
CA SER A 11 18.29 13.67 -6.10
C SER A 11 16.93 14.04 -6.69
N TYR A 12 15.91 13.19 -6.53
CA TYR A 12 14.58 13.41 -7.11
C TYR A 12 13.82 14.57 -6.42
N LYS A 13 13.98 14.74 -5.10
CA LYS A 13 13.45 15.87 -4.30
C LYS A 13 11.95 16.15 -4.49
N LYS A 14 11.16 15.11 -4.76
CA LYS A 14 9.69 15.18 -4.85
C LYS A 14 9.10 14.01 -4.09
N ASP A 15 7.84 14.17 -3.70
CA ASP A 15 7.09 13.11 -3.06
C ASP A 15 6.90 11.92 -4.02
N ILE A 16 7.09 10.72 -3.48
CA ILE A 16 6.87 9.45 -4.18
C ILE A 16 5.88 8.67 -3.34
N ILE A 17 4.78 8.25 -3.96
CA ILE A 17 3.75 7.42 -3.32
C ILE A 17 3.96 5.98 -3.78
N ASN A 18 4.10 5.06 -2.83
CA ASN A 18 4.16 3.64 -3.08
C ASN A 18 2.83 2.95 -2.72
N ILE A 19 2.57 1.82 -3.37
CA ILE A 19 1.51 0.88 -3.02
C ILE A 19 2.17 -0.43 -2.56
N HIS A 20 1.88 -0.84 -1.34
CA HIS A 20 2.31 -2.11 -0.78
C HIS A 20 1.12 -3.10 -0.76
N HIS A 21 1.37 -4.31 -1.27
CA HIS A 21 0.41 -5.41 -1.27
C HIS A 21 0.22 -5.92 0.17
N GLY A 22 -0.92 -5.63 0.79
CA GLY A 22 -1.19 -6.01 2.18
C GLY A 22 -1.31 -4.83 3.14
N LEU A 23 -1.80 -5.15 4.34
CA LEU A 23 -1.70 -4.24 5.48
C LEU A 23 -0.32 -4.40 6.08
N LEU A 24 0.49 -3.34 6.01
CA LEU A 24 1.75 -3.31 6.74
C LEU A 24 1.47 -3.49 8.25
N PRO A 25 2.22 -4.35 8.96
CA PRO A 25 3.48 -5.00 8.57
C PRO A 25 3.37 -6.48 8.07
N SER A 26 2.23 -6.93 7.51
CA SER A 26 1.98 -8.35 7.21
C SER A 26 2.43 -8.80 5.80
N PHE A 27 2.95 -10.04 5.69
CA PHE A 27 3.37 -10.75 4.45
C PHE A 27 4.55 -10.14 3.67
N LYS A 28 5.77 -10.37 4.17
CA LYS A 28 7.03 -10.01 3.47
C LYS A 28 7.46 -11.11 2.49
N GLY A 29 8.13 -10.74 1.41
CA GLY A 29 8.76 -11.69 0.47
C GLY A 29 7.99 -11.91 -0.84
N SER A 30 8.27 -13.00 -1.55
CA SER A 30 7.72 -13.27 -2.88
C SER A 30 6.30 -13.87 -2.83
N ASN A 31 5.46 -13.50 -3.81
CA ASN A 31 4.07 -13.98 -3.96
C ASN A 31 3.15 -13.77 -2.73
N PRO A 32 3.02 -12.54 -2.20
CA PRO A 32 2.21 -12.26 -1.00
C PRO A 32 0.74 -12.70 -1.15
N SER A 33 0.12 -12.50 -2.32
CA SER A 33 -1.26 -12.95 -2.55
C SER A 33 -1.42 -14.47 -2.48
N LYS A 34 -0.43 -15.24 -2.95
CA LYS A 34 -0.46 -16.71 -2.83
C LYS A 34 -0.26 -17.15 -1.37
N GLN A 35 0.66 -16.50 -0.65
CA GLN A 35 0.85 -16.79 0.78
C GLN A 35 -0.44 -16.51 1.58
N ALA A 36 -1.11 -15.39 1.31
CA ALA A 36 -2.37 -15.05 1.96
C ALA A 36 -3.50 -16.03 1.59
N PHE A 37 -3.54 -16.50 0.33
CA PHE A 37 -4.46 -17.54 -0.11
C PHE A 37 -4.21 -18.87 0.61
N ASP A 38 -2.96 -19.34 0.64
CA ASP A 38 -2.56 -20.59 1.28
C ASP A 38 -2.78 -20.54 2.81
N ALA A 39 -2.61 -19.36 3.43
CA ALA A 39 -2.88 -19.13 4.84
C ALA A 39 -4.39 -19.06 5.17
N GLY A 40 -5.26 -19.03 4.16
CA GLY A 40 -6.71 -19.03 4.36
C GLY A 40 -7.24 -17.77 5.05
N VAL A 41 -6.59 -16.62 4.85
CA VAL A 41 -7.01 -15.35 5.44
C VAL A 41 -8.46 -15.01 5.08
N LYS A 42 -9.11 -14.17 5.90
CA LYS A 42 -10.49 -13.69 5.66
C LYS A 42 -10.55 -12.24 5.24
N LEU A 43 -9.41 -11.56 5.30
CA LEU A 43 -9.22 -10.18 4.89
C LEU A 43 -7.89 -10.10 4.14
N ILE A 44 -7.92 -9.39 3.03
CA ILE A 44 -6.74 -8.86 2.34
C ILE A 44 -6.78 -7.35 2.43
N GLY A 45 -5.66 -6.69 2.14
CA GLY A 45 -5.64 -5.24 2.12
C GLY A 45 -4.51 -4.69 1.29
N ALA A 46 -4.39 -3.38 1.28
CA ALA A 46 -3.31 -2.65 0.65
C ALA A 46 -3.01 -1.39 1.45
N THR A 47 -1.75 -0.96 1.41
CA THR A 47 -1.27 0.22 2.13
C THR A 47 -0.55 1.14 1.15
N THR A 48 -0.97 2.40 1.10
CA THR A 48 -0.21 3.45 0.41
C THR A 48 0.57 4.27 1.42
N HIS A 49 1.78 4.68 1.04
CA HIS A 49 2.63 5.48 1.90
C HIS A 49 3.60 6.32 1.07
N PHE A 50 4.14 7.38 1.66
CA PHE A 50 5.28 8.07 1.08
C PHE A 50 6.53 7.16 1.13
N VAL A 51 7.37 7.20 0.11
CA VAL A 51 8.62 6.43 0.09
C VAL A 51 9.66 7.09 1.00
N SER A 52 10.31 6.27 1.82
CA SER A 52 11.49 6.60 2.63
C SER A 52 12.71 5.77 2.21
N GLU A 53 13.89 6.07 2.76
CA GLU A 53 15.07 5.22 2.56
C GLU A 53 14.86 3.80 3.14
N GLU A 54 14.12 3.68 4.24
CA GLU A 54 13.71 2.39 4.78
C GLU A 54 12.53 1.83 3.97
N LEU A 55 12.70 0.58 3.49
CA LEU A 55 11.72 -0.11 2.64
C LEU A 55 10.37 -0.25 3.37
N ASP A 56 9.28 0.10 2.67
CA ASP A 56 7.90 -0.03 3.15
C ASP A 56 7.64 0.59 4.55
N SER A 57 8.38 1.65 4.92
CA SER A 57 8.36 2.19 6.28
C SER A 57 8.00 3.68 6.36
N GLY A 58 7.67 4.30 5.23
CA GLY A 58 7.32 5.72 5.21
C GLY A 58 5.90 6.01 5.70
N PRO A 59 5.56 7.30 5.90
CA PRO A 59 4.26 7.71 6.42
C PRO A 59 3.07 7.20 5.60
N ILE A 60 2.16 6.48 6.25
CA ILE A 60 0.95 5.91 5.62
C ILE A 60 0.00 7.02 5.18
N ILE A 61 -0.58 6.88 3.98
CA ILE A 61 -1.57 7.79 3.40
C ILE A 61 -2.98 7.17 3.47
N GLU A 62 -3.15 5.95 2.99
CA GLU A 62 -4.44 5.25 2.93
C GLU A 62 -4.22 3.75 3.12
N GLN A 63 -5.19 3.11 3.77
CA GLN A 63 -5.26 1.65 3.92
C GLN A 63 -6.66 1.17 3.61
N LEU A 64 -6.76 0.17 2.72
CA LEU A 64 -8.03 -0.48 2.42
C LEU A 64 -7.94 -1.97 2.70
N VAL A 65 -9.10 -2.53 3.06
CA VAL A 65 -9.30 -3.97 3.22
C VAL A 65 -10.41 -4.46 2.31
N GLU A 66 -10.34 -5.74 1.97
CA GLU A 66 -11.39 -6.46 1.26
C GLU A 66 -11.58 -7.86 1.86
N ARG A 67 -12.83 -8.30 1.93
CA ARG A 67 -13.18 -9.62 2.46
C ARG A 67 -12.99 -10.69 1.39
N VAL A 68 -12.28 -11.74 1.77
CA VAL A 68 -12.11 -12.97 0.98
C VAL A 68 -12.72 -14.14 1.75
N SER A 69 -13.02 -15.23 1.03
CA SER A 69 -13.71 -16.39 1.58
C SER A 69 -13.10 -17.68 1.07
N HIS A 70 -13.45 -18.80 1.71
CA HIS A 70 -13.08 -20.14 1.24
C HIS A 70 -13.67 -20.50 -0.13
N ARG A 71 -14.59 -19.68 -0.67
CA ARG A 71 -15.18 -19.86 -2.01
C ARG A 71 -14.33 -19.24 -3.11
N ASP A 72 -13.39 -18.38 -2.75
CA ASP A 72 -12.45 -17.80 -3.72
C ASP A 72 -11.44 -18.89 -4.13
N ASN A 73 -11.21 -19.04 -5.42
CA ASN A 73 -10.03 -19.75 -5.92
C ASN A 73 -8.86 -18.77 -6.06
N LEU A 74 -7.66 -19.27 -6.32
CA LEU A 74 -6.44 -18.45 -6.39
C LEU A 74 -6.56 -17.30 -7.40
N ARG A 75 -7.19 -17.54 -8.56
CA ARG A 75 -7.41 -16.50 -9.57
C ARG A 75 -8.30 -15.38 -9.05
N THR A 76 -9.46 -15.72 -8.49
CA THR A 76 -10.39 -14.71 -7.94
C THR A 76 -9.79 -13.98 -6.73
N PHE A 77 -8.95 -14.67 -5.95
CA PHE A 77 -8.24 -14.07 -4.82
C PHE A 77 -7.23 -13.01 -5.29
N ILE A 78 -6.41 -13.35 -6.30
CA ILE A 78 -5.43 -12.42 -6.88
C ILE A 78 -6.16 -11.20 -7.47
N GLN A 79 -7.28 -11.41 -8.18
CA GLN A 79 -8.09 -10.31 -8.72
C GLN A 79 -8.57 -9.35 -7.63
N LYS A 80 -9.10 -9.87 -6.51
CA LYS A 80 -9.50 -9.04 -5.36
C LYS A 80 -8.31 -8.30 -4.74
N SER A 81 -7.14 -8.95 -4.67
CA SER A 81 -5.89 -8.33 -4.19
C SER A 81 -5.48 -7.15 -5.06
N GLU A 82 -5.45 -7.32 -6.38
CA GLU A 82 -5.13 -6.24 -7.31
C GLU A 82 -6.17 -5.11 -7.25
N ASP A 83 -7.45 -5.44 -7.09
CA ASP A 83 -8.51 -4.44 -7.04
C ASP A 83 -8.50 -3.62 -5.75
N VAL A 84 -8.18 -4.22 -4.60
CA VAL A 84 -7.97 -3.45 -3.36
C VAL A 84 -6.75 -2.54 -3.47
N GLU A 85 -5.68 -2.97 -4.12
CA GLU A 85 -4.48 -2.15 -4.39
C GLU A 85 -4.79 -0.95 -5.29
N LYS A 86 -5.45 -1.18 -6.43
CA LYS A 86 -5.86 -0.11 -7.36
C LYS A 86 -6.74 0.92 -6.66
N ARG A 87 -7.74 0.49 -5.88
CA ARG A 87 -8.63 1.39 -5.13
C ARG A 87 -7.87 2.17 -4.06
N CYS A 88 -6.94 1.53 -3.35
CA CYS A 88 -6.14 2.18 -2.31
C CYS A 88 -5.25 3.27 -2.92
N LEU A 89 -4.53 2.94 -3.99
CA LEU A 89 -3.68 3.89 -4.72
C LEU A 89 -4.49 5.05 -5.32
N ALA A 90 -5.65 4.77 -5.93
CA ALA A 90 -6.50 5.81 -6.49
C ALA A 90 -6.98 6.83 -5.43
N LYS A 91 -7.35 6.35 -4.23
CA LYS A 91 -7.74 7.23 -3.12
C LYS A 91 -6.58 8.07 -2.60
N ALA A 92 -5.39 7.49 -2.48
CA ALA A 92 -4.19 8.19 -2.07
C ALA A 92 -3.81 9.28 -3.08
N ILE A 93 -3.79 8.96 -4.37
CA ILE A 93 -3.52 9.93 -5.45
C ILE A 93 -4.56 11.04 -5.45
N LYS A 94 -5.86 10.71 -5.34
CA LYS A 94 -6.91 11.73 -5.27
C LYS A 94 -6.67 12.70 -4.11
N SER A 95 -6.40 12.18 -2.92
CA SER A 95 -6.15 12.99 -1.72
C SER A 95 -4.89 13.86 -1.88
N TYR A 96 -3.85 13.33 -2.54
CA TYR A 96 -2.63 14.05 -2.84
C TYR A 96 -2.88 15.20 -3.83
N CYS A 97 -3.57 14.94 -4.94
CA CYS A 97 -3.91 15.94 -5.95
C CYS A 97 -4.86 17.03 -5.42
N GLU A 98 -5.71 16.70 -4.45
CA GLU A 98 -6.61 17.66 -3.78
C GLU A 98 -5.93 18.43 -2.63
N LEU A 99 -4.61 18.27 -2.44
CA LEU A 99 -3.82 18.92 -1.38
C LEU A 99 -4.35 18.63 0.03
N ARG A 100 -4.80 17.39 0.27
CA ARG A 100 -5.40 16.96 1.54
C ARG A 100 -4.48 16.17 2.45
N ILE A 101 -3.24 15.92 2.02
CA ILE A 101 -2.27 15.12 2.77
C ILE A 101 -1.15 16.04 3.27
N PHE A 102 -0.91 16.00 4.57
CA PHE A 102 0.21 16.70 5.20
C PHE A 102 1.08 15.72 5.98
N PRO A 103 2.39 15.68 5.74
CA PRO A 103 3.31 14.96 6.62
C PRO A 103 3.18 15.49 8.06
N TYR A 104 3.10 14.57 9.03
CA TYR A 104 3.02 14.89 10.44
C TYR A 104 3.97 13.98 11.21
N GLU A 105 4.82 14.57 12.05
CA GLU A 105 5.96 13.86 12.65
C GLU A 105 6.83 13.17 11.58
N ALA A 106 7.73 12.27 11.99
CA ALA A 106 8.60 11.55 11.06
C ALA A 106 7.88 10.43 10.29
N ASN A 107 6.78 9.89 10.81
CA ASN A 107 6.20 8.62 10.34
C ASN A 107 4.68 8.63 10.15
N LYS A 108 4.00 9.79 10.19
CA LYS A 108 2.54 9.87 10.04
C LYS A 108 2.14 10.90 9.00
N THR A 109 0.87 10.84 8.61
CA THR A 109 0.22 11.87 7.81
C THR A 109 -1.06 12.33 8.49
N VAL A 110 -1.42 13.59 8.27
CA VAL A 110 -2.77 14.11 8.47
C VAL A 110 -3.46 14.09 7.11
N VAL A 111 -4.60 13.41 7.02
CA VAL A 111 -5.41 13.31 5.78
C VAL A 111 -6.79 13.91 6.03
N PHE A 112 -7.07 15.05 5.38
CA PHE A 112 -8.37 15.71 5.47
C PHE A 112 -9.41 14.96 4.64
N ARG A 113 -10.50 14.51 5.28
CA ARG A 113 -11.60 13.80 4.61
C ARG A 113 -12.70 14.79 4.18
N SER A 114 -13.30 14.53 3.02
CA SER A 114 -14.56 15.16 2.57
C SER A 114 -15.78 14.39 3.04
#